data_AF-A0A0M8ZWW9-F1
#
_entry.id   AF-A0A0M8ZWW9-F1
#
_cell.length_a   1.000
_cell.length_b   1.000
_cell.length_c   1.000
_cell.angle_alpha   90.00
_cell.angle_beta   90.00
_cell.angle_gamma   90.00
#
_symmetry.space_group_name_H-M   'P 1'
#
loop_
_entity.id
_entity.type
_entity.pdbx_description
1 polymer ?
#
loop_
_entity_poly.entity_id
_entity_poly.type
_entity_poly.pdbx_seq_one_letter_code
_entity_poly.pdbx_strand_id
1 'polypeptide(L)'
;EPLNVERFVLTDLPSFKAVGSDVKIKGLTTYHVNFLHLDVEKQKINMNLTFPNLAIDGVFNITTRILFPVEATGNLLLTARNLYYQISLTYVVTNRGCKRFFYYSSLNVRIRIPDYDMKFRGQQKSLNDAINISKKELLDASIVNIEKITSIKFLELMNNFVKHFTYDDLLPDRE
;
A
#
# COMPACT_ATOMS: atom_id res chain seq x y z
N GLU A 1 -13.15 -3.92 -7.97
CA GLU A 1 -12.10 -2.87 -7.89
C GLU A 1 -12.64 -1.60 -8.55
N PRO A 2 -12.47 -0.38 -8.00
CA PRO A 2 -11.36 0.12 -7.15
C PRO A 2 -11.48 -0.14 -5.64
N LEU A 3 -10.35 -0.04 -4.94
CA LEU A 3 -10.31 0.24 -3.50
C LEU A 3 -10.43 1.76 -3.30
N ASN A 4 -11.40 2.20 -2.50
CA ASN A 4 -11.64 3.61 -2.22
C ASN A 4 -11.04 3.97 -0.85
N VAL A 5 -10.33 5.10 -0.78
CA VAL A 5 -9.73 5.65 0.43
C VAL A 5 -10.15 7.11 0.55
N GLU A 6 -10.99 7.42 1.54
CA GLU A 6 -11.55 8.77 1.73
C GLU A 6 -10.47 9.82 1.97
N ARG A 7 -9.51 9.51 2.85
CA ARG A 7 -8.41 10.40 3.19
C ARG A 7 -7.23 9.62 3.77
N PHE A 8 -6.01 10.05 3.44
CA PHE A 8 -4.82 9.64 4.16
C PHE A 8 -3.77 10.76 4.17
N VAL A 9 -2.98 10.80 5.24
CA VAL A 9 -1.79 11.64 5.34
C VAL A 9 -0.60 10.78 4.98
N LEU A 10 0.03 11.07 3.85
CA LEU A 10 1.21 10.35 3.40
C LEU A 10 2.46 10.78 4.18
N THR A 11 2.60 12.08 4.43
CA THR A 11 3.65 12.65 5.27
C THR A 11 3.20 14.00 5.81
N ASP A 12 3.67 14.36 7.00
CA ASP A 12 3.44 15.66 7.63
C ASP A 12 4.73 16.18 8.28
N LEU A 13 5.78 16.30 7.45
CA LEU A 13 7.07 16.84 7.84
C LEU A 13 7.17 18.32 7.44
N PRO A 14 7.93 19.16 8.15
CA PRO A 14 8.11 20.57 7.80
C PRO A 14 8.65 20.79 6.38
N SER A 15 9.48 19.87 5.89
CA SER A 15 10.07 19.89 4.55
C SER A 15 9.20 19.20 3.50
N PHE A 16 8.23 18.37 3.91
CA PHE A 16 7.39 17.62 2.99
C PHE A 16 6.07 17.16 3.64
N LYS A 17 4.98 17.74 3.17
CA LYS A 17 3.61 17.43 3.53
C LYS A 17 2.87 16.92 2.29
N ALA A 18 2.19 15.79 2.42
CA ALA A 18 1.36 15.23 1.35
C ALA A 18 0.12 14.59 1.93
N VAL A 19 -1.04 15.02 1.44
CA VAL A 19 -2.36 14.54 1.86
C VAL A 19 -3.14 14.14 0.61
N GLY A 20 -3.70 12.93 0.63
CA GLY A 20 -4.59 12.43 -0.41
C GLY A 20 -6.02 12.35 0.11
N SER A 21 -7.00 12.67 -0.74
CA SER A 21 -8.43 12.48 -0.50
C SER A 21 -9.16 11.98 -1.74
N ASP A 22 -10.30 11.32 -1.53
CA ASP A 22 -11.13 10.70 -2.60
C ASP A 22 -10.32 9.78 -3.51
N VAL A 23 -9.42 9.01 -2.92
CA VAL A 23 -8.43 8.21 -3.65
C VAL A 23 -9.03 6.88 -4.07
N LYS A 24 -8.89 6.57 -5.36
CA LYS A 24 -9.29 5.32 -6.01
C LYS A 24 -8.05 4.57 -6.46
N ILE A 25 -7.86 3.38 -5.93
CA ILE A 25 -6.75 2.49 -6.28
C ILE A 25 -7.27 1.36 -7.16
N LYS A 26 -6.70 1.23 -8.36
CA LYS A 26 -6.97 0.20 -9.36
C LYS A 26 -5.70 -0.62 -9.62
N GLY A 27 -5.85 -1.85 -10.10
CA GLY A 27 -4.81 -2.85 -10.33
C GLY A 27 -4.61 -3.83 -9.17
N LEU A 28 -5.26 -3.65 -8.03
CA LEU A 28 -5.04 -4.49 -6.83
C LEU A 28 -5.52 -5.93 -6.99
N THR A 29 -6.43 -6.20 -7.93
CA THR A 29 -6.94 -7.55 -8.20
C THR A 29 -6.16 -8.31 -9.28
N THR A 30 -5.25 -7.63 -10.00
CA THR A 30 -4.41 -8.24 -11.03
C THR A 30 -2.98 -8.30 -10.52
N TYR A 31 -2.57 -9.46 -10.01
CA TYR A 31 -1.25 -9.67 -9.44
C TYR A 31 -0.73 -11.08 -9.68
N HIS A 32 0.59 -11.24 -9.57
CA HIS A 32 1.27 -12.53 -9.59
C HIS A 32 1.85 -12.83 -8.21
N VAL A 33 1.60 -14.04 -7.71
CA VAL A 33 2.28 -14.55 -6.51
C VAL A 33 3.58 -15.19 -6.96
N ASN A 34 4.71 -14.52 -6.69
CA ASN A 34 6.03 -15.00 -7.07
C ASN A 34 6.60 -15.97 -6.03
N PHE A 35 6.19 -15.81 -4.78
CA PHE A 35 6.63 -16.62 -3.65
C PHE A 35 5.55 -16.62 -2.58
N LEU A 36 5.32 -17.79 -1.97
CA LEU A 36 4.48 -17.96 -0.79
C LEU A 36 5.13 -19.03 0.10
N HIS A 37 5.39 -18.68 1.35
CA HIS A 37 5.88 -19.61 2.35
C HIS A 37 5.10 -19.41 3.65
N LEU A 38 4.46 -20.49 4.11
CA LEU A 38 3.74 -20.55 5.38
C LEU A 38 4.53 -21.45 6.34
N ASP A 39 5.07 -20.83 7.39
CA ASP A 39 5.75 -21.46 8.51
C ASP A 39 4.74 -21.53 9.67
N VAL A 40 4.15 -22.71 9.88
CA VAL A 40 3.08 -22.91 10.87
C VAL A 40 3.63 -22.85 12.29
N GLU A 41 4.81 -23.41 12.51
CA GLU A 41 5.49 -23.42 13.81
C GLU A 41 5.79 -22.00 14.29
N LYS A 42 6.27 -21.14 13.39
CA LYS A 42 6.57 -19.72 13.70
C LYS A 42 5.38 -18.79 13.51
N GLN A 43 4.24 -19.31 13.06
CA GLN A 43 3.04 -18.54 12.74
C GLN A 43 3.31 -17.36 11.79
N LYS A 44 4.07 -17.62 10.73
CA LYS A 44 4.51 -16.62 9.76
C LYS A 44 4.14 -16.99 8.35
N ILE A 45 3.72 -15.99 7.59
CA ILE A 45 3.48 -16.07 6.15
C ILE A 45 4.37 -15.04 5.47
N ASN A 46 5.23 -15.49 4.57
CA ASN A 46 6.04 -14.62 3.72
C ASN A 46 5.55 -14.75 2.29
N MET A 47 5.33 -13.61 1.62
CA MET A 47 4.83 -13.56 0.25
C MET A 47 5.61 -12.54 -0.55
N ASN A 48 5.90 -12.86 -1.82
CA ASN A 48 6.33 -11.88 -2.80
C ASN A 48 5.26 -11.77 -3.88
N LEU A 49 4.78 -10.56 -4.13
CA LEU A 49 3.78 -10.28 -5.15
C LEU A 49 4.35 -9.32 -6.20
N THR A 50 3.87 -9.45 -7.44
CA THR A 50 4.07 -8.46 -8.49
C THR A 50 2.73 -7.96 -9.00
N PHE A 51 2.56 -6.64 -9.01
CA PHE A 51 1.43 -5.97 -9.65
C PHE A 51 1.89 -5.43 -11.01
N PRO A 52 1.41 -5.98 -12.15
CA PRO A 52 1.84 -5.53 -13.46
C PRO A 52 1.53 -4.05 -13.70
N ASN A 53 0.35 -3.61 -13.29
CA ASN A 53 -0.12 -2.24 -13.43
C ASN A 53 -0.94 -1.84 -12.20
N LEU A 54 -0.64 -0.69 -11.62
CA LEU A 54 -1.41 -0.08 -10.54
C LEU A 54 -1.67 1.39 -10.88
N ALA A 55 -2.89 1.85 -10.65
CA ALA A 55 -3.28 3.24 -10.87
C ALA A 55 -3.93 3.82 -9.62
N ILE A 56 -3.47 4.99 -9.20
CA ILE A 56 -4.01 5.76 -8.09
C ILE A 56 -4.55 7.07 -8.69
N ASP A 57 -5.84 7.31 -8.52
CA ASP A 57 -6.51 8.52 -8.96
C ASP A 57 -7.15 9.19 -7.73
N GLY A 58 -6.84 10.46 -7.48
CA GLY A 58 -7.50 11.20 -6.42
C GLY A 58 -7.05 12.65 -6.32
N VAL A 59 -7.53 13.34 -5.29
CA VAL A 59 -7.15 14.72 -4.99
C VAL A 59 -5.94 14.71 -4.06
N PHE A 60 -4.86 15.36 -4.46
CA PHE A 60 -3.64 15.45 -3.67
C PHE A 60 -3.30 16.91 -3.39
N ASN A 61 -2.93 17.17 -2.14
CA ASN A 61 -2.29 18.40 -1.70
C ASN A 61 -0.84 18.06 -1.29
N ILE A 62 0.12 18.60 -2.03
CA ILE A 62 1.55 18.38 -1.87
C ILE A 62 2.22 19.73 -1.60
N THR A 63 2.96 19.80 -0.51
CA THR A 63 3.87 20.88 -0.18
C THR A 63 5.24 20.28 0.10
N THR A 64 6.24 20.58 -0.73
CA THR A 64 7.61 20.12 -0.52
C THR A 64 8.59 21.29 -0.60
N ARG A 65 9.67 21.21 0.17
CA ARG A 65 10.80 22.14 0.17
C ARG A 65 12.14 21.39 0.09
N ILE A 66 12.13 20.15 -0.40
CA ILE A 66 13.32 19.29 -0.44
C ILE A 66 14.37 19.88 -1.41
N LEU A 67 14.02 19.98 -2.70
CA LEU A 67 14.92 20.49 -3.75
C LEU A 67 14.38 21.74 -4.41
N PHE A 68 13.09 21.76 -4.71
CA PHE A 68 12.38 22.96 -5.13
C PHE A 68 11.14 23.14 -4.25
N PRO A 69 10.84 24.37 -3.80
CA PRO A 69 9.57 24.65 -3.15
C PRO A 69 8.45 24.42 -4.17
N VAL A 70 7.64 23.39 -3.92
CA VAL A 70 6.48 23.05 -4.76
C VAL A 70 5.26 23.00 -3.86
N GLU A 71 4.24 23.76 -4.25
CA GLU A 71 2.90 23.69 -3.70
C GLU A 71 1.95 23.33 -4.83
N ALA A 72 1.35 22.15 -4.74
CA ALA A 72 0.47 21.62 -5.77
C ALA A 72 -0.77 21.02 -5.11
N THR A 73 -1.94 21.49 -5.54
CA THR A 73 -3.23 20.92 -5.14
C THR A 73 -4.02 20.57 -6.38
N GLY A 74 -4.49 19.33 -6.50
CA GLY A 74 -5.35 18.95 -7.61
C GLY A 74 -5.49 17.46 -7.83
N ASN A 75 -6.17 17.11 -8.92
CA ASN A 75 -6.38 15.73 -9.32
C ASN A 75 -5.07 15.14 -9.86
N LEU A 76 -4.50 14.20 -9.12
CA LEU A 76 -3.31 13.46 -9.51
C LEU A 76 -3.71 12.07 -9.99
N LEU A 77 -3.20 11.69 -11.16
CA LEU A 77 -3.14 10.31 -11.61
C LEU A 77 -1.70 9.82 -11.46
N LEU A 78 -1.48 8.85 -10.57
CA LEU A 78 -0.23 8.10 -10.47
C LEU A 78 -0.45 6.73 -11.11
N THR A 79 0.44 6.36 -12.03
CA THR A 79 0.46 5.01 -12.61
C THR A 79 1.81 4.38 -12.35
N ALA A 80 1.83 3.15 -11.88
CA ALA A 80 3.05 2.40 -11.64
C ALA A 80 2.98 1.03 -12.33
N ARG A 81 4.13 0.57 -12.81
CA ARG A 81 4.28 -0.68 -13.56
C ARG A 81 5.26 -1.61 -12.86
N ASN A 82 4.97 -2.91 -12.90
CA ASN A 82 5.78 -3.97 -12.31
C ASN A 82 6.16 -3.69 -10.83
N LEU A 83 5.19 -3.31 -10.00
CA LEU A 83 5.45 -3.06 -8.58
C LEU A 83 5.72 -4.38 -7.89
N TYR A 84 6.78 -4.44 -7.11
CA TYR A 84 7.12 -5.61 -6.31
C TYR A 84 6.80 -5.35 -4.84
N TYR A 85 6.08 -6.29 -4.24
CA TYR A 85 5.74 -6.29 -2.83
C TYR A 85 6.41 -7.50 -2.18
N GLN A 86 7.14 -7.27 -1.10
CA GLN A 86 7.60 -8.31 -0.19
C GLN A 86 6.83 -8.14 1.12
N ILE A 87 6.10 -9.17 1.51
CA ILE A 87 5.16 -9.13 2.63
C ILE A 87 5.62 -10.16 3.65
N SER A 88 5.72 -9.75 4.91
CA SER A 88 5.90 -10.63 6.05
C SER A 88 4.75 -10.42 7.02
N LEU A 89 4.03 -11.49 7.30
CA LEU A 89 2.78 -11.48 8.02
C LEU A 89 2.89 -12.45 9.18
N THR A 90 2.61 -11.98 10.39
CA THR A 90 2.55 -12.81 11.59
C THR A 90 1.10 -12.99 11.97
N TYR A 91 0.73 -14.21 12.33
CA TYR A 91 -0.59 -14.52 12.83
C TYR A 91 -0.54 -15.16 14.21
N VAL A 92 -1.69 -15.21 14.85
CA VAL A 92 -1.90 -15.87 16.13
C VAL A 92 -3.15 -16.72 16.01
N VAL A 93 -3.10 -17.90 16.63
CA VAL A 93 -4.27 -18.78 16.78
C VAL A 93 -4.80 -18.61 18.20
N THR A 94 -6.10 -18.31 18.31
CA THR A 94 -6.78 -18.13 19.60
C THR A 94 -7.93 -19.12 19.74
N ASN A 95 -8.11 -19.66 20.95
CA ASN A 95 -9.23 -20.55 21.26
C ASN A 95 -10.44 -19.72 21.69
N ARG A 96 -11.59 -19.95 21.05
CA ARG A 96 -12.88 -19.39 21.47
C ARG A 96 -13.87 -20.55 21.59
N GLY A 97 -14.06 -21.03 22.82
CA GLY A 97 -14.77 -22.27 23.09
C GLY A 97 -14.02 -23.47 22.50
N CYS A 98 -14.72 -24.33 21.77
CA CYS A 98 -14.15 -25.50 21.11
C CYS A 98 -13.57 -25.21 19.71
N LYS A 99 -13.52 -23.94 19.28
CA LYS A 99 -13.06 -23.55 17.94
C LYS A 99 -11.79 -22.71 18.01
N ARG A 100 -10.87 -22.96 17.08
CA ARG A 100 -9.65 -22.18 16.88
C ARG A 100 -9.92 -21.09 15.84
N PHE A 101 -9.48 -19.87 16.13
CA PHE A 101 -9.61 -18.73 15.24
C PHE A 101 -8.26 -18.12 14.92
N PHE A 102 -8.16 -17.64 13.70
CA PHE A 102 -6.97 -17.04 13.14
C PHE A 102 -7.09 -15.51 13.20
N TYR A 103 -6.03 -14.81 13.62
CA TYR A 103 -5.94 -13.35 13.52
C TYR A 103 -4.52 -12.93 13.13
N TYR A 104 -4.38 -11.99 12.21
CA TYR A 104 -3.09 -11.42 11.84
C TYR A 104 -2.69 -10.36 12.86
N SER A 105 -1.58 -10.59 13.58
CA SER A 105 -1.08 -9.69 14.61
C SER A 105 -0.21 -8.56 14.06
N SER A 106 0.51 -8.80 12.96
CA SER A 106 1.34 -7.80 12.31
C SER A 106 1.54 -8.11 10.83
N LEU A 107 1.67 -7.06 10.02
CA LEU A 107 1.96 -7.14 8.60
C LEU A 107 3.03 -6.10 8.26
N ASN A 108 4.16 -6.54 7.73
CA ASN A 108 5.22 -5.70 7.19
C ASN A 108 5.22 -5.79 5.66
N VAL A 109 5.18 -4.65 4.99
CA VAL A 109 5.32 -4.56 3.54
C VAL A 109 6.60 -3.83 3.19
N ARG A 110 7.35 -4.37 2.24
CA ARG A 110 8.36 -3.64 1.47
C ARG A 110 7.91 -3.49 0.03
N ILE A 111 8.03 -2.29 -0.51
CA ILE A 111 7.56 -1.95 -1.85
C ILE A 111 8.74 -1.47 -2.70
N ARG A 112 8.88 -2.04 -3.89
CA ARG A 112 9.76 -1.53 -4.93
C ARG A 112 8.95 -1.11 -6.14
N ILE A 113 9.10 0.15 -6.53
CA ILE A 113 8.39 0.76 -7.66
C ILE A 113 9.43 1.09 -8.75
N PRO A 114 9.69 0.17 -9.69
CA PRO A 114 10.75 0.37 -10.69
C PRO A 114 10.38 1.45 -11.72
N ASP A 115 9.09 1.57 -12.04
CA ASP A 115 8.62 2.45 -13.10
C ASP A 115 7.26 3.05 -12.70
N TYR A 116 7.18 4.38 -12.75
CA TYR A 116 5.99 5.13 -12.42
C TYR A 116 5.95 6.50 -13.08
N ASP A 117 4.74 7.00 -13.24
CA ASP A 117 4.42 8.30 -13.82
C ASP A 117 3.39 9.04 -12.95
N MET A 118 3.48 10.36 -12.96
CA MET A 118 2.63 11.25 -12.16
C MET A 118 2.07 12.36 -13.05
N LYS A 119 0.75 12.49 -13.11
CA LYS A 119 0.08 13.52 -13.91
C LYS A 119 -0.91 14.30 -13.06
N PHE A 120 -0.58 15.56 -12.78
CA PHE A 120 -1.52 16.51 -12.21
C PHE A 120 -2.39 17.10 -13.33
N ARG A 121 -3.70 16.90 -13.21
CA ARG A 121 -4.71 17.43 -14.13
C ARG A 121 -5.08 18.85 -13.73
N GLY A 122 -5.18 19.74 -14.71
CA GLY A 122 -5.59 21.13 -14.52
C GLY A 122 -4.50 22.07 -13.97
N GLN A 123 -3.24 21.62 -13.93
CA GLN A 123 -2.10 22.42 -13.47
C GLN A 123 -1.27 22.97 -14.63
N GLN A 124 -0.55 24.08 -14.38
CA GLN A 124 0.36 24.65 -15.38
C GLN A 124 1.47 23.64 -15.74
N LYS A 125 1.89 23.66 -17.02
CA LYS A 125 2.94 22.76 -17.52
C LYS A 125 4.22 22.85 -16.70
N SER A 126 4.63 24.06 -16.31
CA SER A 126 5.80 24.33 -15.47
C SER A 126 5.75 23.62 -14.11
N LEU A 127 4.58 23.55 -13.47
CA LEU A 127 4.38 22.85 -12.21
C LEU A 127 4.47 21.33 -12.40
N ASN A 128 3.86 20.81 -13.48
CA ASN A 128 3.98 19.40 -13.83
C ASN A 128 5.43 19.00 -14.11
N ASP A 129 6.18 19.84 -14.81
CA ASP A 129 7.60 19.61 -15.10
C ASP A 129 8.43 19.62 -13.80
N ALA A 130 8.20 20.59 -12.91
CA ALA A 130 8.88 20.65 -11.60
C ALA A 130 8.59 19.41 -10.73
N ILE A 131 7.34 18.97 -10.65
CA ILE A 131 6.96 17.75 -9.91
C ILE A 131 7.62 16.52 -10.53
N ASN A 132 7.65 16.43 -11.87
CA ASN A 132 8.27 15.30 -12.57
C ASN A 132 9.80 15.26 -12.40
N ILE A 133 10.46 16.42 -12.26
CA ILE A 133 11.88 16.50 -11.91
C ILE A 133 12.12 15.91 -10.51
N SER A 134 11.29 16.28 -9.53
CA SER A 134 11.44 15.84 -8.13
C SER A 134 10.72 14.52 -7.79
N LYS A 135 10.08 13.84 -8.76
CA LYS A 135 9.20 12.68 -8.47
C LYS A 135 9.93 11.55 -7.74
N LYS A 136 11.22 11.34 -8.05
CA LYS A 136 12.05 10.33 -7.39
C LYS A 136 12.29 10.64 -5.93
N GLU A 137 12.69 11.86 -5.61
CA GLU A 137 12.89 12.29 -4.22
C GLU A 137 11.58 12.25 -3.43
N LEU A 138 10.47 12.67 -4.05
CA LEU A 138 9.15 12.61 -3.43
C LEU A 138 8.76 11.18 -3.10
N LEU A 139 9.03 10.23 -4.01
CA LEU A 139 8.79 8.82 -3.76
C LEU A 139 9.72 8.28 -2.67
N ASP A 140 11.02 8.54 -2.76
CA ASP A 140 12.02 8.05 -1.80
C ASP A 140 11.74 8.58 -0.38
N ALA A 141 11.30 9.84 -0.26
CA ALA A 141 10.89 10.44 1.01
C ALA A 141 9.54 9.87 1.54
N SER A 142 8.68 9.37 0.64
CA SER A 142 7.35 8.86 1.00
C SER A 142 7.30 7.37 1.25
N ILE A 143 8.22 6.57 0.67
CA ILE A 143 8.04 5.11 0.51
C ILE A 143 7.82 4.40 1.84
N VAL A 144 8.54 4.79 2.89
CA VAL A 144 8.40 4.21 4.24
C VAL A 144 6.99 4.44 4.80
N ASN A 145 6.41 5.62 4.56
CA ASN A 145 5.04 5.90 4.98
C ASN A 145 4.01 5.20 4.10
N ILE A 146 4.26 5.06 2.79
CA ILE A 146 3.42 4.23 1.90
C ILE A 146 3.39 2.80 2.41
N GLU A 147 4.54 2.20 2.71
CA GLU A 147 4.67 0.86 3.30
C GLU A 147 3.88 0.75 4.60
N LYS A 148 4.01 1.71 5.51
CA LYS A 148 3.28 1.71 6.79
C LYS A 148 1.76 1.81 6.63
N ILE A 149 1.27 2.72 5.80
CA ILE A 149 -0.17 2.91 5.56
C ILE A 149 -0.74 1.65 4.89
N THR A 150 -0.02 1.12 3.90
CA THR A 150 -0.34 -0.14 3.22
C THR A 150 -0.45 -1.27 4.25
N SER A 151 0.54 -1.41 5.13
CA SER A 151 0.54 -2.41 6.19
C SER A 151 -0.71 -2.35 7.06
N ILE A 152 -1.08 -1.16 7.53
CA ILE A 152 -2.24 -0.95 8.39
C ILE A 152 -3.54 -1.32 7.64
N LYS A 153 -3.71 -0.80 6.42
CA LYS A 153 -4.94 -1.03 5.64
C LYS A 153 -5.11 -2.48 5.20
N PHE A 154 -4.05 -3.14 4.75
CA PHE A 154 -4.14 -4.55 4.41
C PHE A 154 -4.37 -5.41 5.66
N LEU A 155 -3.76 -5.09 6.80
CA LEU A 155 -4.00 -5.82 8.04
C LEU A 155 -5.47 -5.71 8.49
N GLU A 156 -6.06 -4.51 8.44
CA GLU A 156 -7.48 -4.27 8.71
C GLU A 156 -8.39 -5.08 7.77
N LEU A 157 -8.12 -5.05 6.46
CA LEU A 157 -8.89 -5.79 5.45
C LEU A 157 -8.79 -7.31 5.67
N MET A 158 -7.58 -7.82 5.87
CA MET A 158 -7.34 -9.25 6.06
C MET A 158 -7.99 -9.76 7.34
N ASN A 159 -7.90 -9.02 8.45
CA ASN A 159 -8.57 -9.39 9.70
C ASN A 159 -10.10 -9.32 9.61
N ASN A 160 -10.63 -8.38 8.85
CA ASN A 160 -12.07 -8.34 8.55
C ASN A 160 -12.53 -9.53 7.70
N PHE A 161 -11.65 -10.12 6.89
CA PHE A 161 -11.94 -11.33 6.14
C PHE A 161 -11.84 -12.58 7.02
N VAL A 162 -10.69 -12.83 7.67
CA VAL A 162 -10.44 -14.10 8.39
C VAL A 162 -11.30 -14.29 9.63
N LYS A 163 -11.86 -13.23 10.22
CA LYS A 163 -12.76 -13.34 11.38
C LYS A 163 -14.03 -14.18 11.11
N HIS A 164 -14.35 -14.42 9.85
CA HIS A 164 -15.50 -15.21 9.42
C HIS A 164 -15.20 -16.71 9.27
N PHE A 165 -13.94 -17.11 9.45
CA PHE A 165 -13.48 -18.48 9.25
C PHE A 165 -12.80 -19.01 10.53
N THR A 166 -12.91 -20.31 10.76
CA THR A 166 -12.08 -20.99 11.76
C THR A 166 -10.69 -21.26 11.21
N TYR A 167 -9.76 -21.64 12.08
CA TYR A 167 -8.42 -22.07 11.67
C TYR A 167 -8.48 -23.24 10.69
N ASP A 168 -9.34 -24.22 10.96
CA ASP A 168 -9.47 -25.43 10.16
C ASP A 168 -10.12 -25.14 8.80
N ASP A 169 -11.01 -24.13 8.70
CA ASP A 169 -11.55 -23.68 7.41
C ASP A 169 -10.46 -23.06 6.50
N LEU A 170 -9.49 -22.36 7.10
CA LEU A 170 -8.43 -21.67 6.36
C LEU A 170 -7.23 -22.59 6.04
N LEU A 171 -6.98 -23.58 6.89
CA LEU A 171 -5.86 -24.52 6.78
C LEU A 171 -6.33 -25.97 7.05
N PRO A 172 -7.19 -26.55 6.18
CA PRO A 172 -7.89 -27.81 6.45
C PRO A 172 -6.97 -29.05 6.52
N ASP A 173 -5.78 -28.99 5.93
CA ASP A 173 -4.88 -30.16 5.81
C ASP A 173 -3.55 -29.98 6.54
N ARG A 174 -3.53 -29.18 7.63
CA ARG A 174 -2.31 -28.90 8.41
C ARG A 174 -2.47 -29.33 9.86
N GLU A 175 -2.40 -30.64 10.08
CA GLU A 175 -2.11 -31.30 11.37
C GLU A 175 -0.69 -31.90 11.37
#